data_AF-A0A519YS34-F1
#
_entry.id   AF-A0A519YS34-F1
#
_cell.length_a   1.000
_cell.length_b   1.000
_cell.length_c   1.000
_cell.angle_alpha   90.00
_cell.angle_beta   90.00
_cell.angle_gamma   90.00
#
_symmetry.space_group_name_H-M   'P 1'
#
loop_
_entity.id
_entity.type
_entity.pdbx_description
1 polymer ?
#
loop_
_entity_poly.entity_id
_entity_poly.type
_entity_poly.pdbx_seq_one_letter_code
_entity_poly.pdbx_strand_id
1 'polypeptide(L)'
;MCPVVSVAKRICESYGFSFKSDISGSLLFDYYNGQSEYFGENGHLVPLNGGFWSSRSVDLNIISQVFICSSAMEAIAFIHFNSCRFNRPYELLFIAISPHYTYPGEIFKELGRVKISLVMGCGLVDTLRAIRFCMDCHGIEVHFTFQDEYIVFGFSELVLSMP
;
A
#
# COMPACT_ATOMS: atom_id res chain seq x y z
N MET A 1 9.29 25.60 19.15
CA MET A 1 7.98 24.91 19.21
C MET A 1 7.99 23.82 18.13
N CYS A 2 7.73 22.56 18.49
CA CYS A 2 8.15 21.39 17.70
C CYS A 2 7.46 21.34 16.31
N PRO A 3 8.19 21.40 15.18
CA PRO A 3 7.60 21.38 13.83
C PRO A 3 6.77 20.12 13.56
N VAL A 4 7.13 19.01 14.20
CA VAL A 4 6.56 17.66 13.99
C VAL A 4 5.05 17.63 14.29
N VAL A 5 4.60 18.26 15.38
CA VAL A 5 3.18 18.28 15.76
C VAL A 5 2.34 19.04 14.71
N SER A 6 2.89 20.10 14.13
CA SER A 6 2.19 20.89 13.09
C SER A 6 2.09 20.18 11.74
N VAL A 7 3.03 19.27 11.44
CA VAL A 7 3.03 18.47 10.21
C VAL A 7 2.10 17.27 10.36
N ALA A 8 2.14 16.59 11.51
CA ALA A 8 1.23 15.48 11.82
C ALA A 8 -0.22 15.94 11.75
N LYS A 9 -0.55 17.09 12.37
CA LYS A 9 -1.89 17.67 12.32
C LYS A 9 -2.36 17.95 10.89
N ARG A 10 -1.52 18.59 10.06
CA ARG A 10 -1.85 18.89 8.65
C ARG A 10 -2.10 17.65 7.80
N ILE A 11 -1.38 16.56 8.08
CA ILE A 11 -1.57 15.29 7.36
C ILE A 11 -2.85 14.62 7.81
N CYS A 12 -3.14 14.59 9.11
CA CYS A 12 -4.42 14.10 9.60
C CYS A 12 -5.60 14.91 9.04
N GLU A 13 -5.45 16.23 8.86
CA GLU A 13 -6.46 17.08 8.20
C GLU A 13 -6.56 16.76 6.71
N SER A 14 -5.43 16.61 6.00
CA SER A 14 -5.40 16.38 4.55
C SER A 14 -5.86 14.98 4.14
N TYR A 15 -5.69 13.99 5.01
CA TYR A 15 -6.04 12.59 4.77
C TYR A 15 -7.13 12.08 5.70
N GLY A 16 -7.81 12.97 6.44
CA GLY A 16 -8.82 12.59 7.43
C GLY A 16 -10.06 11.89 6.84
N PHE A 17 -10.22 11.91 5.52
CA PHE A 17 -11.24 11.09 4.83
C PHE A 17 -10.80 9.64 4.63
N SER A 18 -9.50 9.34 4.71
CA SER A 18 -8.91 8.04 4.39
C SER A 18 -8.75 7.12 5.61
N PHE A 19 -9.00 7.64 6.82
CA PHE A 19 -9.00 6.86 8.05
C PHE A 19 -9.96 7.44 9.07
N LYS A 20 -10.33 6.66 10.07
CA LYS A 20 -11.18 7.08 11.19
C LYS A 20 -10.38 6.97 12.49
N SER A 21 -10.79 7.72 13.50
CA SER A 21 -10.36 7.48 14.88
C SER A 21 -11.53 6.89 15.65
N ASP A 22 -11.25 5.90 16.50
CA ASP A 22 -12.24 5.39 17.45
C ASP A 22 -12.24 6.19 18.76
N ILE A 23 -13.09 5.79 19.70
CA ILE A 23 -13.23 6.45 21.01
C ILE A 23 -11.95 6.41 21.87
N SER A 24 -11.04 5.47 21.59
CA SER A 24 -9.74 5.34 22.27
C SER A 24 -8.63 6.17 21.59
N GLY A 25 -8.93 6.79 20.44
CA GLY A 25 -7.95 7.49 19.62
C GLY A 25 -7.13 6.57 18.72
N SER A 26 -7.48 5.28 18.63
CA SER A 26 -6.87 4.35 17.68
C SER A 26 -7.30 4.69 16.26
N LEU A 27 -6.38 4.57 15.31
CA LEU A 27 -6.63 4.81 13.89
C LEU A 27 -7.14 3.53 13.22
N LEU A 28 -8.16 3.71 12.38
CA LEU A 28 -8.80 2.65 11.61
C LEU A 28 -8.73 3.00 10.12
N PHE A 29 -8.16 2.10 9.31
CA PHE A 29 -8.08 2.25 7.86
C PHE A 29 -8.92 1.15 7.20
N ASP A 30 -9.95 1.55 6.46
CA ASP A 30 -10.89 0.62 5.81
C ASP A 30 -10.33 0.15 4.46
N TYR A 31 -10.25 -1.17 4.27
CA TYR A 31 -9.80 -1.80 3.02
C TYR A 31 -10.98 -2.13 2.08
N TYR A 32 -12.16 -1.60 2.38
CA TYR A 32 -13.39 -1.67 1.60
C TYR A 32 -13.88 -3.08 1.26
N ASN A 33 -13.47 -4.07 2.06
CA ASN A 33 -13.89 -5.46 1.95
C ASN A 33 -14.38 -6.05 3.29
N GLY A 34 -14.76 -5.18 4.23
CA GLY A 34 -15.13 -5.57 5.59
C GLY A 34 -13.94 -5.89 6.51
N GLN A 35 -12.71 -5.70 6.04
CA GLN A 35 -11.50 -5.73 6.85
C GLN A 35 -10.95 -4.31 7.04
N SER A 36 -10.26 -4.10 8.16
CA SER A 36 -9.60 -2.84 8.44
C SER A 36 -8.26 -3.06 9.10
N GLU A 37 -7.35 -2.14 8.85
CA GLU A 37 -6.10 -2.01 9.60
C GLU A 37 -6.35 -1.16 10.84
N TYR A 38 -5.76 -1.58 11.95
CA TYR A 38 -5.88 -0.94 13.26
C TYR A 38 -4.50 -0.51 13.74
N PHE A 39 -4.37 0.73 14.17
CA PHE A 39 -3.15 1.26 14.78
C PHE A 39 -3.50 2.02 16.06
N GLY A 40 -3.08 1.51 17.22
CA GLY A 40 -3.42 2.11 18.51
C GLY A 40 -2.69 1.47 19.68
N GLU A 41 -3.29 1.51 20.86
CA GLU A 41 -2.68 1.01 22.11
C GLU A 41 -2.36 -0.50 22.06
N ASN A 42 -3.16 -1.27 21.32
CA ASN A 42 -2.96 -2.72 21.13
C ASN A 42 -1.95 -3.05 20.01
N GLY A 43 -1.22 -2.06 19.52
CA GLY A 43 -0.23 -2.20 18.46
C GLY A 43 -0.80 -1.95 17.06
N HIS A 44 -0.11 -2.52 16.08
CA HIS A 44 -0.41 -2.36 14.66
C HIS A 44 -0.87 -3.70 14.07
N LEU A 45 -2.14 -3.76 13.68
CA LEU A 45 -2.78 -4.95 13.11
C LEU A 45 -3.18 -4.66 11.66
N VAL A 46 -2.52 -5.32 10.72
CA VAL A 46 -2.79 -5.20 9.29
C VAL A 46 -3.59 -6.43 8.83
N PRO A 47 -4.69 -6.28 8.06
CA PRO A 47 -5.48 -7.40 7.61
C PRO A 47 -4.70 -8.23 6.57
N LEU A 48 -4.61 -9.55 6.79
CA LEU A 48 -3.89 -10.44 5.88
C LEU A 48 -4.61 -10.64 4.54
N ASN A 49 -5.94 -10.66 4.59
CA ASN A 49 -6.84 -10.84 3.45
C ASN A 49 -7.65 -9.56 3.16
N GLY A 50 -7.15 -8.40 3.59
CA GLY A 50 -7.73 -7.12 3.18
C GLY A 50 -7.69 -6.99 1.66
N GLY A 51 -8.51 -6.13 1.06
CA GLY A 51 -8.32 -5.75 -0.32
C GLY A 51 -7.07 -4.87 -0.43
N PHE A 52 -7.27 -3.66 -0.94
CA PHE A 52 -6.32 -2.58 -0.75
C PHE A 52 -6.98 -1.43 0.00
N TRP A 53 -6.16 -0.66 0.70
CA TRP A 53 -6.52 0.68 1.13
C TRP A 53 -5.96 1.69 0.15
N SER A 54 -6.69 2.78 -0.08
CA SER A 54 -6.20 3.91 -0.86
C SER A 54 -6.30 5.22 -0.07
N SER A 55 -5.26 6.03 -0.17
CA SER A 55 -5.20 7.35 0.46
C SER A 55 -6.20 8.37 -0.10
N ARG A 56 -6.90 8.06 -1.19
CA ARG A 56 -7.95 8.86 -1.86
C ARG A 56 -8.73 8.04 -2.87
N SER A 57 -9.86 8.60 -3.32
CA SER A 57 -10.57 8.11 -4.50
C SER A 57 -9.60 8.06 -5.68
N VAL A 58 -9.59 6.91 -6.36
CA VAL A 58 -8.66 6.66 -7.46
C VAL A 58 -9.17 7.37 -8.72
N ASP A 59 -8.55 8.50 -9.06
CA ASP A 59 -8.72 9.16 -10.36
C ASP A 59 -7.37 9.22 -11.09
N LEU A 60 -7.12 8.20 -11.92
CA LEU A 60 -5.84 8.03 -12.61
C LEU A 60 -5.58 9.08 -13.70
N ASN A 61 -6.54 9.96 -14.02
CA ASN A 61 -6.29 11.07 -14.92
C ASN A 61 -5.45 12.19 -14.28
N ILE A 62 -5.47 12.27 -12.94
CA ILE A 62 -4.75 13.28 -12.16
C ILE A 62 -3.48 12.68 -11.52
N ILE A 63 -3.51 11.38 -11.21
CA ILE A 63 -2.41 10.69 -10.56
C ILE A 63 -1.25 10.47 -11.54
N SER A 64 -0.08 10.99 -11.21
CA SER A 64 1.16 10.80 -11.99
C SER A 64 2.11 9.78 -11.33
N GLN A 65 1.98 9.57 -10.03
CA GLN A 65 2.81 8.65 -9.27
C GLN A 65 2.01 7.89 -8.20
N VAL A 66 2.22 6.58 -8.14
CA VAL A 66 1.62 5.67 -7.17
C VAL A 66 2.70 5.11 -6.25
N PHE A 67 2.46 5.17 -4.94
CA PHE A 67 3.28 4.55 -3.93
C PHE A 67 2.54 3.33 -3.35
N ILE A 68 3.16 2.17 -3.46
CA ILE A 68 2.63 0.90 -2.95
C ILE A 68 3.31 0.62 -1.62
N CYS A 69 2.51 0.44 -0.58
CA CYS A 69 2.96 0.27 0.80
C CYS A 69 2.48 -1.06 1.38
N SER A 70 3.15 -1.55 2.42
CA SER A 70 2.76 -2.78 3.13
C SER A 70 1.57 -2.55 4.07
N SER A 71 1.31 -1.29 4.45
CA SER A 71 0.20 -0.88 5.31
C SER A 71 -0.20 0.58 5.06
N ALA A 72 -1.42 0.94 5.45
CA ALA A 72 -1.90 2.31 5.36
C ALA A 72 -1.12 3.22 6.33
N MET A 73 -0.79 2.73 7.52
CA MET A 73 0.05 3.48 8.45
C MET A 73 1.45 3.75 7.90
N GLU A 74 2.05 2.81 7.15
CA GLU A 74 3.33 3.04 6.45
C GLU A 74 3.20 4.14 5.39
N ALA A 75 2.10 4.17 4.63
CA ALA A 75 1.83 5.25 3.69
C ALA A 75 1.74 6.61 4.40
N ILE A 76 0.96 6.70 5.48
CA ILE A 76 0.81 7.93 6.27
C ILE A 76 2.16 8.38 6.85
N ALA A 77 2.95 7.45 7.40
CA ALA A 77 4.27 7.72 7.94
C ALA A 77 5.23 8.22 6.85
N PHE A 78 5.26 7.57 5.69
CA PHE A 78 6.11 7.98 4.58
C PHE A 78 5.80 9.40 4.10
N ILE A 79 4.51 9.73 3.93
CA ILE A 79 4.07 11.08 3.57
C ILE A 79 4.48 12.08 4.66
N HIS A 80 4.33 11.71 5.93
CA HIS A 80 4.73 12.56 7.05
C HIS A 80 6.19 12.98 6.97
N PHE A 81 7.09 12.01 6.82
CA PHE A 81 8.52 12.28 6.78
C PHE A 81 9.01 12.85 5.45
N ASN A 82 8.28 12.66 4.35
CA ASN A 82 8.71 13.09 3.01
C ASN A 82 7.85 14.21 2.41
N SER A 83 6.88 14.77 3.14
CA SER A 83 5.92 15.76 2.62
C SER A 83 6.59 16.95 1.93
N CYS A 84 7.72 17.42 2.43
CA CYS A 84 8.48 18.53 1.85
C CYS A 84 9.12 18.22 0.49
N ARG A 85 9.21 16.94 0.09
CA ARG A 85 9.78 16.51 -1.18
C ARG A 85 8.77 16.55 -2.32
N PHE A 86 7.48 16.71 -2.02
CA PHE A 86 6.40 16.62 -2.97
C PHE A 86 5.78 17.99 -3.26
N ASN A 87 6.13 18.57 -4.41
CA ASN A 87 5.59 19.85 -4.85
C ASN A 87 4.12 19.76 -5.31
N ARG A 88 3.64 18.55 -5.64
CA ARG A 88 2.29 18.29 -6.15
C ARG A 88 1.64 17.09 -5.46
N PRO A 89 1.29 17.19 -4.17
CA PRO A 89 0.75 16.06 -3.39
C PRO A 89 -0.62 15.57 -3.91
N TYR A 90 -1.33 16.37 -4.71
CA TYR A 90 -2.59 15.97 -5.33
C TYR A 90 -2.41 14.99 -6.50
N GLU A 91 -1.22 14.89 -7.11
CA GLU A 91 -0.90 13.92 -8.17
C GLU A 91 -0.38 12.58 -7.62
N LEU A 92 -0.27 12.45 -6.29
CA LEU A 92 0.23 11.24 -5.62
C LEU A 92 -0.91 10.38 -5.13
N LEU A 93 -0.80 9.07 -5.34
CA LEU A 93 -1.69 8.07 -4.77
C LEU A 93 -0.89 7.09 -3.94
N PHE A 94 -1.29 6.89 -2.69
CA PHE A 94 -0.76 5.83 -1.85
C PHE A 94 -1.78 4.70 -1.75
N ILE A 95 -1.29 3.47 -1.93
CA ILE A 95 -2.06 2.24 -1.86
C ILE A 95 -1.36 1.32 -0.86
N ALA A 96 -2.10 0.76 0.09
CA ALA A 96 -1.61 -0.31 0.94
C ALA A 96 -2.12 -1.65 0.43
N ILE A 97 -1.20 -2.61 0.27
CA ILE A 97 -1.50 -3.93 -0.28
C ILE A 97 -1.53 -5.00 0.81
N SER A 98 -2.51 -5.89 0.72
CA SER A 98 -2.59 -7.05 1.60
C SER A 98 -1.81 -8.25 1.04
N PRO A 99 -1.15 -9.06 1.89
CA PRO A 99 -0.22 -10.11 1.45
C PRO A 99 -0.87 -11.27 0.70
N HIS A 100 -2.12 -11.61 1.02
CA HIS A 100 -2.83 -12.76 0.45
C HIS A 100 -3.92 -12.35 -0.55
N TYR A 101 -4.06 -11.06 -0.82
CA TYR A 101 -5.03 -10.58 -1.77
C TYR A 101 -4.49 -10.71 -3.20
N THR A 102 -5.22 -11.44 -4.03
CA THR A 102 -4.96 -11.48 -5.47
C THR A 102 -5.65 -10.28 -6.11
N TYR A 103 -4.85 -9.36 -6.65
CA TYR A 103 -5.37 -8.17 -7.30
C TYR A 103 -5.97 -8.50 -8.68
N PRO A 104 -7.10 -7.89 -9.05
CA PRO A 104 -7.63 -8.01 -10.41
C PRO A 104 -6.61 -7.53 -11.43
N GLY A 105 -6.36 -8.30 -12.50
CA GLY A 105 -5.34 -7.97 -13.51
C GLY A 105 -5.57 -6.63 -14.20
N GLU A 106 -6.82 -6.15 -14.24
CA GLU A 106 -7.19 -4.83 -14.74
C GLU A 106 -6.51 -3.70 -13.98
N ILE A 107 -6.24 -3.86 -12.69
CA ILE A 107 -5.57 -2.82 -11.88
C ILE A 107 -4.16 -2.57 -12.41
N PHE A 108 -3.47 -3.61 -12.87
CA PHE A 108 -2.10 -3.50 -13.36
C PHE A 108 -2.03 -2.85 -14.74
N LYS A 109 -3.05 -3.02 -15.58
CA LYS A 109 -3.18 -2.29 -16.86
C LYS A 109 -3.29 -0.79 -16.62
N GLU A 110 -4.08 -0.41 -15.64
CA GLU A 110 -4.28 1.00 -15.28
C GLU A 110 -3.04 1.59 -14.56
N LEU A 111 -2.43 0.83 -13.65
CA LEU A 111 -1.18 1.23 -12.97
C LEU A 111 0.02 1.31 -13.92
N GLY A 112 0.02 0.58 -15.04
CA GLY A 112 1.07 0.65 -16.06
C GLY A 112 1.23 2.02 -16.73
N ARG A 113 0.26 2.93 -16.56
CA ARG A 113 0.29 4.30 -17.11
C ARG A 113 0.99 5.31 -16.22
N VAL A 114 1.29 4.93 -14.98
CA VAL A 114 1.80 5.83 -13.94
C VAL A 114 3.11 5.32 -13.37
N LYS A 115 3.91 6.22 -12.80
CA LYS A 115 5.14 5.82 -12.13
C LYS A 115 4.79 5.10 -10.84
N ILE A 116 5.22 3.85 -10.69
CA ILE A 116 5.04 3.08 -9.46
C ILE A 116 6.31 3.16 -8.61
N SER A 117 6.17 3.33 -7.30
CA SER A 117 7.26 3.28 -6.32
C SER A 117 6.85 2.39 -5.15
N LEU A 118 7.71 1.47 -4.76
CA LEU A 118 7.45 0.60 -3.61
C LEU A 118 8.04 1.23 -2.36
N VAL A 119 7.22 1.37 -1.32
CA VAL A 119 7.59 1.84 0.01
C VAL A 119 7.28 0.71 0.96
N MET A 120 8.25 -0.14 1.19
CA MET A 120 8.08 -1.37 1.98
C MET A 120 9.13 -1.40 3.08
N GLY A 121 8.88 -2.20 4.12
CA GLY A 121 9.88 -2.54 5.12
C GLY A 121 11.13 -3.18 4.51
N CYS A 122 12.24 -3.14 5.25
CA CYS A 122 13.51 -3.74 4.83
C CYS A 122 13.65 -5.23 5.18
N GLY A 123 12.57 -5.84 5.68
CA GLY A 123 12.54 -7.25 6.07
C GLY A 123 12.39 -8.19 4.87
N LEU A 124 12.66 -9.47 5.12
CA LEU A 124 12.50 -10.54 4.14
C LEU A 124 11.06 -10.59 3.60
N VAL A 125 10.07 -10.59 4.49
CA VAL A 125 8.64 -10.68 4.13
C VAL A 125 8.24 -9.54 3.19
N ASP A 126 8.66 -8.31 3.50
CA ASP A 126 8.37 -7.13 2.69
C ASP A 126 9.10 -7.15 1.34
N THR A 127 10.31 -7.70 1.31
CA THR A 127 11.05 -7.94 0.06
C THR A 127 10.32 -8.96 -0.82
N LEU A 128 9.84 -10.08 -0.27
CA LEU A 128 9.08 -11.07 -1.02
C LEU A 128 7.75 -10.51 -1.52
N ARG A 129 7.07 -9.67 -0.73
CA ARG A 129 5.84 -8.96 -1.14
C ARG A 129 6.11 -8.00 -2.29
N ALA A 130 7.21 -7.24 -2.23
CA ALA A 130 7.63 -6.35 -3.30
C ALA A 130 7.89 -7.13 -4.61
N ILE A 131 8.62 -8.25 -4.52
CA ILE A 131 8.86 -9.13 -5.67
C ILE A 131 7.53 -9.65 -6.23
N ARG A 132 6.63 -10.17 -5.37
CA ARG A 132 5.31 -10.64 -5.79
C ARG A 132 4.53 -9.56 -6.53
N PHE A 133 4.40 -8.39 -5.93
CA PHE A 133 3.67 -7.28 -6.54
C PHE A 133 4.24 -6.91 -7.92
N CYS A 134 5.56 -6.82 -8.05
CA CYS A 134 6.19 -6.56 -9.35
C CYS A 134 5.89 -7.65 -10.38
N MET A 135 5.91 -8.93 -9.98
CA MET A 135 5.61 -10.04 -10.88
C MET A 135 4.14 -10.04 -11.31
N ASP A 136 3.23 -9.78 -10.38
CA ASP A 136 1.80 -9.61 -10.67
C ASP A 136 1.56 -8.45 -11.65
N CYS A 137 2.29 -7.32 -11.51
CA CYS A 137 2.26 -6.22 -12.49
C CYS A 137 2.67 -6.65 -13.90
N HIS A 138 3.47 -7.69 -14.04
CA HIS A 138 3.92 -8.26 -15.31
C HIS A 138 3.07 -9.46 -15.76
N GLY A 139 2.00 -9.81 -15.03
CA GLY A 139 1.17 -10.97 -15.34
C GLY A 139 1.86 -12.31 -15.05
N ILE A 140 2.90 -12.31 -14.22
CA ILE A 140 3.62 -13.50 -13.80
C ILE A 140 3.12 -13.87 -12.41
N GLU A 141 2.48 -15.03 -12.31
CA GLU A 141 1.99 -15.53 -11.03
C GLU A 141 3.15 -16.15 -10.25
N VAL A 142 3.35 -15.71 -9.00
CA VAL A 142 4.45 -16.20 -8.17
C VAL A 142 4.01 -16.67 -6.80
N HIS A 143 4.68 -17.72 -6.33
CA HIS A 143 4.42 -18.37 -5.05
C HIS A 143 5.75 -18.57 -4.31
N PHE A 144 5.75 -18.21 -3.03
CA PHE A 144 6.87 -18.45 -2.13
C PHE A 144 6.46 -19.51 -1.12
N THR A 145 7.28 -20.55 -0.98
CA THR A 145 7.12 -21.54 0.08
C THR A 145 8.39 -21.60 0.93
N PHE A 146 8.21 -21.72 2.24
CA PHE A 146 9.31 -21.90 3.16
C PHE A 146 9.53 -23.40 3.36
N GLN A 147 10.73 -23.89 3.07
CA GLN A 147 11.11 -25.29 3.18
C GLN A 147 12.45 -25.38 3.92
N ASP A 148 12.42 -25.86 5.17
CA ASP A 148 13.56 -25.89 6.09
C ASP A 148 14.22 -24.51 6.23
N GLU A 149 15.44 -24.33 5.73
CA GLU A 149 16.20 -23.06 5.76
C GLU A 149 16.14 -22.30 4.43
N TYR A 150 15.27 -22.73 3.50
CA TYR A 150 15.18 -22.22 2.14
C TYR A 150 13.83 -21.58 1.84
N ILE A 151 13.87 -20.59 0.96
CA ILE A 151 12.68 -20.02 0.34
C ILE A 151 12.64 -20.54 -1.09
N VAL A 152 11.65 -21.36 -1.39
CA VAL A 152 11.42 -21.89 -2.74
C VAL A 152 10.49 -20.94 -3.47
N PHE A 153 11.00 -20.39 -4.57
CA PHE A 153 10.29 -19.51 -5.49
C PHE A 153 9.75 -20.34 -6.66
N GLY A 154 8.42 -20.42 -6.78
CA GLY A 154 7.73 -20.98 -7.92
C GLY A 154 7.04 -19.87 -8.72
N PHE A 155 7.07 -19.97 -10.04
CA PHE A 155 6.38 -19.03 -10.91
C PHE A 155 5.71 -19.74 -12.08
N SER A 156 4.59 -19.20 -12.53
CA SER A 156 3.86 -19.62 -13.73
C SER A 156 3.59 -18.39 -14.57
N GLU A 157 3.95 -18.44 -15.85
CA GLU A 157 3.54 -17.41 -16.79
C GLU A 157 2.07 -17.63 -17.12
N LEU A 158 1.20 -16.72 -16.67
CA LEU A 158 -0.08 -16.57 -17.32
C LEU A 158 0.21 -15.94 -18.68
N VAL A 159 0.03 -16.71 -19.75
CA VAL A 159 0.02 -16.17 -21.10
C VAL A 159 -1.16 -15.20 -21.17
N LEU A 160 -0.90 -13.93 -20.88
CA LEU A 160 -1.79 -12.85 -21.24
C LEU A 160 -1.78 -12.82 -22.77
N SER A 161 -2.73 -13.51 -23.38
CA SER A 161 -3.05 -13.33 -24.79
C SER A 161 -3.42 -11.85 -24.96
N MET A 162 -2.46 -11.05 -25.38
CA MET A 162 -2.73 -9.68 -25.80
C MET A 162 -3.55 -9.75 -27.08
N PRO A 163 -4.75 -9.13 -27.14
CA PRO A 163 -5.42 -8.88 -28.41
C PRO A 163 -4.64 -7.87 -29.26
#